data_AF-A0A9E3EFS4-F1
#
_entry.id   AF-A0A9E3EFS4-F1
#
_cell.length_a   1.000
_cell.length_b   1.000
_cell.length_c   1.000
_cell.angle_alpha   90.00
_cell.angle_beta   90.00
_cell.angle_gamma   90.00
#
_symmetry.space_group_name_H-M   'P 1'
#
loop_
_entity.id
_entity.type
_entity.pdbx_description
1 polymer ?
#
loop_
_entity_poly.entity_id
_entity_poly.type
_entity_poly.pdbx_seq_one_letter_code
_entity_poly.pdbx_strand_id
1 'polypeptide(L)' 'IAIDLAAIILADHRRIAIAHPSDANETLFLQTMRHAACGWFTTVLGPGSDPSHAEHFHFDILQHGSNDRYRICE' A
#
# COMPACT_ATOMS: atom_id res chain seq x y z
N ILE A 1 -3.57 14.33 2.63
CA ILE A 1 -4.27 13.90 1.40
C ILE A 1 -3.99 12.42 1.28
N ALA A 2 -5.03 11.64 1.00
CA ALA A 2 -4.93 10.20 0.87
C ALA A 2 -5.24 9.77 -0.56
N ILE A 3 -4.66 8.64 -0.97
CA ILE A 3 -4.99 7.93 -2.20
C ILE A 3 -5.13 6.45 -1.87
N ASP A 4 -6.18 5.84 -2.40
CA ASP A 4 -6.40 4.40 -2.33
C ASP A 4 -6.08 3.76 -3.69
N LEU A 5 -5.26 2.70 -3.67
CA LEU A 5 -4.81 1.97 -4.85
C LEU A 5 -5.28 0.51 -4.77
N ALA A 6 -6.21 0.13 -5.64
CA ALA A 6 -6.77 -1.22 -5.69
C ALA A 6 -6.05 -2.17 -6.66
N ALA A 7 -5.31 -1.63 -7.64
CA ALA A 7 -4.58 -2.43 -8.61
C ALA A 7 -3.51 -1.63 -9.36
N ILE A 8 -2.56 -2.34 -9.95
CA ILE A 8 -1.52 -1.81 -10.84
C ILE A 8 -1.69 -2.43 -12.21
N ILE A 9 -1.67 -1.59 -13.24
CA ILE A 9 -1.63 -2.03 -14.63
C ILE A 9 -0.20 -1.87 -15.12
N LEU A 10 0.40 -2.97 -15.54
CA LEU A 10 1.74 -2.99 -16.11
C LEU A 10 1.72 -2.61 -17.59
N ALA A 11 2.89 -2.28 -18.14
CA ALA A 11 3.03 -1.90 -19.55
C ALA A 11 2.60 -3.01 -20.52
N ASP A 12 2.66 -4.28 -20.10
CA ASP A 12 2.17 -5.44 -20.85
C ASP A 12 0.66 -5.70 -20.66
N HIS A 13 -0.05 -4.76 -20.05
CA HIS A 13 -1.48 -4.79 -19.73
C HIS A 13 -1.88 -5.81 -18.67
N ARG A 14 -0.94 -6.50 -18.01
CA ARG A 14 -1.29 -7.32 -16.85
C ARG A 14 -1.80 -6.45 -15.72
N ARG A 15 -2.87 -6.92 -15.07
CA ARG A 15 -3.47 -6.29 -13.90
C ARG A 15 -3.08 -7.07 -12.65
N ILE A 16 -2.31 -6.43 -11.78
CA ILE A 16 -2.00 -6.95 -10.45
C ILE A 16 -3.01 -6.34 -9.47
N ALA A 17 -3.95 -7.13 -8.98
CA ALA A 17 -4.90 -6.70 -7.97
C ALA A 17 -4.25 -6.74 -6.57
N ILE A 18 -4.50 -5.74 -5.73
CA ILE A 18 -3.95 -5.71 -4.37
C ILE A 18 -4.58 -6.79 -3.50
N ALA A 19 -5.89 -6.96 -3.61
CA ALA A 19 -6.67 -7.95 -2.86
C ALA A 19 -6.16 -9.38 -3.04
N HIS A 20 -5.86 -9.76 -4.28
CA HIS A 20 -5.66 -11.15 -4.67
C HIS A 20 -4.52 -11.25 -5.70
N PRO A 21 -3.24 -11.15 -5.27
CA PRO A 21 -2.11 -11.46 -6.15
C PRO A 21 -2.21 -12.91 -6.63
N SER A 22 -1.92 -13.12 -7.91
CA SER A 22 -2.11 -14.42 -8.58
C SER A 22 -1.00 -15.42 -8.30
N ASP A 23 0.20 -14.94 -7.94
CA ASP A 23 1.36 -15.78 -7.63
C ASP A 23 2.28 -15.16 -6.56
N ALA A 24 3.35 -15.89 -6.24
CA ALA A 24 4.34 -15.46 -5.26
C ALA A 24 5.15 -14.23 -5.72
N ASN A 25 5.33 -14.03 -7.03
CA ASN A 25 6.06 -12.88 -7.56
C ASN A 25 5.22 -11.61 -7.43
N GLU A 26 3.92 -11.67 -7.72
CA GLU A 26 2.99 -10.57 -7.50
C GLU A 26 2.88 -10.25 -6.01
N THR A 27 2.78 -11.27 -5.16
CA THR A 27 2.78 -11.08 -3.69
C THR A 27 4.04 -10.34 -3.23
N LEU A 28 5.22 -10.79 -3.67
CA LEU A 28 6.50 -10.16 -3.32
C LEU A 28 6.60 -8.73 -3.88
N PHE A 29 6.14 -8.50 -5.11
CA PHE A 29 6.10 -7.20 -5.74
C PHE A 29 5.24 -6.21 -4.93
N LEU A 30 4.02 -6.63 -4.54
CA LEU A 30 3.12 -5.80 -3.74
C LEU A 30 3.67 -5.51 -2.34
N GLN A 31 4.25 -6.50 -1.67
CA GLN A 31 4.92 -6.30 -0.37
C GLN A 31 6.09 -5.32 -0.48
N THR A 32 6.91 -5.48 -1.52
CA THR A 32 8.06 -4.59 -1.79
C THR A 32 7.59 -3.16 -2.03
N MET A 33 6.55 -2.97 -2.84
CA MET A 33 5.99 -1.65 -3.11
C MET A 33 5.42 -1.01 -1.84
N ARG A 34 4.64 -1.76 -1.04
CA ARG A 34 4.09 -1.26 0.24
C ARG A 34 5.21 -0.83 1.18
N HIS A 35 6.26 -1.64 1.32
CA HIS A 35 7.39 -1.31 2.18
C HIS A 35 8.14 -0.07 1.69
N ALA A 36 8.37 0.05 0.38
CA ALA A 36 9.03 1.23 -0.19
C ALA A 36 8.21 2.51 0.05
N ALA A 37 6.87 2.44 -0.05
CA ALA A 37 5.97 3.57 0.15
C ALA A 37 6.18 4.27 1.51
N CYS A 38 6.59 3.55 2.56
CA CYS A 38 6.89 4.10 3.88
C CYS A 38 7.95 5.22 3.88
N GLY A 39 8.82 5.27 2.87
CA GLY A 39 9.79 6.36 2.73
C GLY A 39 9.16 7.70 2.34
N TRP A 40 8.02 7.68 1.65
CA TRP A 40 7.36 8.88 1.11
C TRP A 40 6.09 9.27 1.87
N PHE A 41 5.35 8.29 2.39
CA PHE A 41 4.07 8.49 3.06
C PHE A 41 4.20 8.40 4.58
N THR A 42 3.37 9.15 5.30
CA THR A 42 3.29 9.08 6.76
C THR A 42 2.41 7.93 7.22
N THR A 43 1.44 7.52 6.39
CA THR A 43 0.60 6.34 6.63
C THR A 43 0.54 5.46 5.38
N VAL A 44 0.81 4.18 5.58
CA VAL A 44 0.73 3.11 4.59
C VAL A 44 -0.01 1.95 5.22
N LEU A 45 -1.20 1.65 4.69
CA LEU A 45 -2.01 0.49 5.09
C LEU A 45 -2.29 -0.38 3.87
N GLY A 46 -2.55 -1.66 4.11
CA GLY A 46 -2.87 -2.62 3.06
C GLY A 46 -3.44 -3.93 3.58
N PRO A 47 -3.48 -4.97 2.73
CA PRO A 47 -3.92 -6.28 3.16
C PRO A 47 -3.10 -6.76 4.36
N GLY A 48 -3.81 -7.02 5.46
CA GLY A 48 -3.23 -7.42 6.74
C GLY A 48 -3.15 -6.33 7.82
N SER A 49 -3.38 -5.05 7.49
CA SER A 49 -3.45 -3.97 8.50
C SER A 49 -4.77 -4.04 9.28
N ASP A 50 -5.90 -3.94 8.57
CA ASP A 50 -7.25 -4.06 9.14
C ASP A 50 -8.28 -4.43 8.05
N PRO A 51 -9.53 -4.78 8.41
CA PRO A 51 -10.54 -5.23 7.44
C PRO A 51 -10.90 -4.21 6.35
N SER A 52 -10.74 -2.91 6.60
CA SER A 52 -11.07 -1.86 5.61
C SER A 52 -10.03 -1.83 4.48
N HIS A 53 -8.80 -2.22 4.77
CA HIS A 53 -7.66 -2.20 3.84
C HIS A 53 -7.35 -3.58 3.23
N ALA A 54 -8.28 -4.53 3.31
CA ALA A 54 -8.09 -5.89 2.81
C ALA A 54 -7.88 -5.97 1.29
N GLU A 55 -8.36 -4.97 0.55
CA GLU A 55 -8.49 -5.03 -0.92
C GLU A 55 -7.70 -3.92 -1.65
N HIS A 56 -7.06 -3.00 -0.91
CA HIS A 56 -6.36 -1.84 -1.47
C HIS A 56 -5.21 -1.39 -0.57
N PHE A 57 -4.28 -0.63 -1.14
CA PHE A 57 -3.35 0.16 -0.35
C PHE A 57 -3.90 1.54 -0.08
N HIS A 58 -3.76 2.02 1.15
CA HIS A 58 -4.04 3.39 1.54
C HIS A 58 -2.72 4.12 1.78
N PHE A 59 -2.50 5.20 1.05
CA PHE A 59 -1.32 6.05 1.18
C PHE A 59 -1.73 7.46 1.57
N ASP A 60 -1.22 7.96 2.68
CA ASP A 60 -1.55 9.28 3.19
C ASP A 60 -0.29 10.02 3.69
N ILE A 61 -0.32 11.36 3.60
CA ILE A 61 0.78 12.26 3.98
C ILE A 61 0.44 13.17 5.17
N LEU A 62 -0.72 12.99 5.79
CA LEU A 62 -1.13 13.76 6.96
C LEU A 62 -0.25 13.41 8.15
N GLN A 63 0.07 14.44 8.91
CA GLN A 63 0.80 14.29 10.16
C GLN A 63 -0.09 13.61 11.21
N HIS A 64 0.47 12.62 11.88
CA HIS A 64 -0.16 11.92 12.99
C HIS A 64 0.63 12.16 14.28
N GLY A 65 -0.06 12.34 15.40
CA GLY A 65 0.58 12.62 16.70
C GLY A 65 1.16 14.03 16.81
N SER A 66 2.20 14.19 17.63
CA SER A 66 2.73 15.51 18.03
C SER A 66 3.82 16.09 17.13
N ASN A 67 4.36 15.33 16.16
CA ASN A 67 5.35 15.78 15.19
C ASN A 67 5.27 14.98 13.87
N ASP A 68 6.04 15.38 12.87
CA ASP A 68 6.11 14.81 11.52
C ASP A 68 6.92 13.51 11.40
N ARG A 69 7.38 12.93 12.52
CA ARG A 69 8.24 11.73 12.50
C ARG A 69 7.48 10.43 12.75
N TYR A 70 6.26 10.50 13.27
CA TYR A 70 5.45 9.30 13.48
C TYR A 70 4.92 8.78 12.13
N ARG A 71 5.10 7.48 11.89
CA ARG A 71 4.68 6.81 10.66
C ARG A 71 3.94 5.52 10.99
N ILE A 72 2.89 5.25 10.24
CA ILE A 72 2.16 3.98 10.27
C ILE A 72 2.52 3.21 9.01
N CYS A 73 3.05 2.00 9.18
CA CYS A 73 3.55 1.16 8.10
C CYS A 73 3.15 -0.27 8.38
N GLU A 74 1.91 -0.60 8.01
CA GLU A 74 1.24 -1.84 8.42
C GLU A 74 0.75 -2.66 7.24
#